data_AF-Q842P2-F1
#
_entry.id   AF-Q842P2-F1
#
_cell.length_a   1.000
_cell.length_b   1.000
_cell.length_c   1.000
_cell.angle_alpha   90.00
_cell.angle_beta   90.00
_cell.angle_gamma   90.00
#
_symmetry.space_group_name_H-M   'P 1'
#
loop_
_entity.id
_entity.type
_entity.pdbx_description
1 polymer ?
#
loop_
_entity_poly.entity_id
_entity_poly.type
_entity_poly.pdbx_seq_one_letter_code
_entity_poly.pdbx_strand_id
1 'polypeptide(L)'
;MKKHIKLLIPSAMLKLYRDIRYCLDLVKCSVYDFMRYSKYTSTYSVDGEGKLLGKLILYYHVLEKGLSFEKRKKNFGSAVVDDLIKSISEYIDNGYNVDKLQFKTACSVIEKYFAINPEMCQNYSENIIGKIFSHAESELGGGKVIYKEEILASLNFDYSSFFNSRYSVREFSGEKVEITISRLESTKSCSPSSS
;
A
#
# COMPACT_ATOMS: atom_id res chain seq x y z
N MET A 1 10.86 52.75 -17.06
CA MET A 1 12.11 51.95 -17.06
C MET A 1 11.95 50.50 -17.55
N LYS A 2 10.96 49.71 -17.10
CA LYS A 2 10.79 48.29 -17.53
C LYS A 2 10.49 48.06 -19.03
N LYS A 3 9.90 49.03 -19.74
CA LYS A 3 9.53 48.90 -21.17
C LYS A 3 10.72 49.05 -22.14
N HIS A 4 11.70 49.88 -21.82
CA HIS A 4 12.85 50.14 -22.72
C HIS A 4 13.94 49.05 -22.63
N ILE A 5 14.03 48.33 -21.50
CA ILE A 5 14.98 47.22 -21.32
C ILE A 5 14.63 46.02 -22.22
N LYS A 6 13.33 45.79 -22.47
CA LYS A 6 12.85 44.73 -23.39
C LYS A 6 13.13 45.04 -24.87
N LEU A 7 13.48 46.28 -25.20
CA LEU A 7 13.76 46.71 -26.58
C LEU A 7 15.23 46.46 -26.97
N LEU A 8 16.13 46.45 -25.99
CA LEU A 8 17.58 46.31 -26.19
C LEU A 8 18.08 44.86 -26.13
N ILE A 9 17.29 43.96 -25.56
CA ILE A 9 17.66 42.54 -25.42
C ILE A 9 16.92 41.76 -26.52
N PRO A 10 17.63 41.19 -27.51
CA PRO A 10 17.01 40.40 -28.56
C PRO A 10 16.13 39.29 -27.97
N SER A 11 14.96 39.04 -28.56
CA SER A 11 14.01 38.01 -28.12
C SER A 11 14.65 36.62 -27.99
N ALA A 12 15.65 36.33 -28.81
CA ALA A 12 16.48 35.14 -28.73
C ALA A 12 17.27 35.02 -27.41
N MET A 13 17.78 36.14 -26.88
CA MET A 13 18.52 36.13 -25.60
C MET A 13 17.59 35.92 -24.40
N LEU A 14 16.37 36.48 -24.44
CA LEU A 14 15.37 36.20 -23.40
C LEU A 14 14.91 34.73 -23.43
N LYS A 15 14.77 34.16 -24.63
CA LYS A 15 14.47 32.73 -24.81
C LYS A 15 15.62 31.86 -24.28
N LEU A 16 16.86 32.17 -24.67
CA LEU A 16 18.05 31.47 -24.17
C LEU A 16 18.18 31.55 -22.65
N TYR A 17 17.98 32.73 -22.04
CA TYR A 17 17.99 32.89 -20.59
C TYR A 17 16.90 32.05 -19.90
N ARG A 18 15.69 32.03 -20.45
CA ARG A 18 14.59 31.22 -19.94
C ARG A 18 14.90 29.73 -20.05
N ASP A 19 15.45 29.30 -21.17
CA ASP A 19 15.80 27.89 -21.42
C ASP A 19 16.95 27.46 -20.50
N ILE A 20 17.96 28.32 -20.28
CA ILE A 20 19.03 28.07 -19.29
C ILE A 20 18.45 27.97 -17.88
N ARG A 21 17.58 28.91 -17.46
CA ARG A 21 16.93 28.86 -16.14
C ARG A 21 16.10 27.59 -15.97
N TYR A 22 15.34 27.23 -17.00
CA TYR A 22 14.55 26.00 -17.00
C TYR A 22 15.44 24.75 -16.89
N CYS A 23 16.54 24.68 -17.65
CA CYS A 23 17.52 23.60 -17.53
C CYS A 23 18.14 23.54 -16.13
N LEU A 24 18.51 24.68 -15.53
CA LEU A 24 19.04 24.73 -14.17
C LEU A 24 18.00 24.25 -13.14
N ASP A 25 16.75 24.66 -13.28
CA ASP A 25 15.66 24.23 -12.40
C ASP A 25 15.39 22.73 -12.58
N LEU A 26 15.41 22.20 -13.81
CA LEU A 26 15.31 20.77 -14.08
C LEU A 26 16.45 19.97 -13.46
N VAL A 27 17.69 20.45 -13.57
CA VAL A 27 18.85 19.79 -12.95
C VAL A 27 18.70 19.79 -11.43
N LYS A 28 18.27 20.90 -10.83
CA LYS A 28 18.01 20.97 -9.38
C LYS A 28 16.91 20.00 -8.95
N CYS A 29 15.79 19.96 -9.67
CA CYS A 29 14.71 19.00 -9.40
C CYS A 29 15.21 17.56 -9.53
N SER A 30 15.95 17.24 -10.58
CA SER A 30 16.46 15.89 -10.82
C SER A 30 17.46 15.45 -9.74
N VAL A 31 18.35 16.34 -9.31
CA VAL A 31 19.30 16.06 -8.21
C VAL A 31 18.55 15.90 -6.90
N TYR A 32 17.57 16.75 -6.60
CA TYR A 32 16.73 16.64 -5.41
C TYR A 32 15.98 15.31 -5.37
N ASP A 33 15.32 14.93 -6.46
CA ASP A 33 14.57 13.69 -6.58
C ASP A 33 15.50 12.48 -6.47
N PHE A 34 16.68 12.52 -7.10
CA PHE A 34 17.68 11.47 -6.99
C PHE A 34 18.19 11.31 -5.55
N MET A 35 18.55 12.41 -4.88
CA MET A 35 19.00 12.38 -3.49
C MET A 35 17.91 11.83 -2.55
N ARG A 36 16.67 12.26 -2.75
CA ARG A 36 15.52 11.79 -1.98
C ARG A 36 15.28 10.29 -2.22
N TYR A 37 15.28 9.86 -3.48
CA TYR A 37 15.14 8.46 -3.86
C TYR A 37 16.24 7.61 -3.22
N SER A 38 17.51 8.01 -3.36
CA SER A 38 18.65 7.30 -2.81
C SER A 38 18.59 7.18 -1.29
N LYS A 39 18.06 8.18 -0.58
CA LYS A 39 17.96 8.16 0.88
C LYS A 39 16.85 7.23 1.38
N TYR A 40 15.67 7.29 0.77
CA TYR A 40 14.47 6.61 1.27
C TYR A 40 14.19 5.26 0.62
N THR A 41 14.87 4.93 -0.48
CA THR A 41 14.73 3.61 -1.09
C THR A 41 15.28 2.51 -0.18
N SER A 42 14.56 1.38 -0.16
CA SER A 42 15.00 0.12 0.45
C SER A 42 15.64 -0.83 -0.57
N THR A 43 15.82 -0.40 -1.83
CA THR A 43 16.36 -1.25 -2.92
C THR A 43 17.83 -1.62 -2.72
N TYR A 44 18.65 -0.72 -2.17
CA TYR A 44 20.09 -0.94 -2.03
C TYR A 44 20.49 -1.39 -0.62
N SER A 45 19.89 -0.78 0.42
CA SER A 45 20.09 -1.15 1.82
C SER A 45 18.81 -0.96 2.61
N VAL A 46 18.59 -1.86 3.57
CA VAL A 46 17.52 -1.73 4.57
C VAL A 46 18.19 -1.28 5.86
N ASP A 47 18.58 -0.01 5.89
CA ASP A 47 19.16 0.66 7.04
C ASP A 47 18.08 1.48 7.76
N GLY A 48 17.84 1.12 9.02
CA GLY A 48 16.92 1.84 9.91
C GLY A 48 15.49 1.30 9.93
N GLU A 49 14.81 1.63 11.03
CA GLU A 49 13.45 1.20 11.37
C GLU A 49 12.45 1.44 10.23
N GLY A 50 12.45 2.63 9.63
CA GLY A 50 11.46 2.99 8.60
C GLY A 50 11.54 2.15 7.32
N LYS A 51 12.75 1.79 6.88
CA LYS A 51 12.93 0.94 5.69
C LYS A 51 12.53 -0.49 5.99
N LEU A 52 12.86 -0.98 7.19
CA LEU A 52 12.47 -2.32 7.61
C LEU A 52 10.95 -2.43 7.81
N LEU A 53 10.29 -1.41 8.37
CA LEU A 53 8.83 -1.30 8.39
C LEU A 53 8.24 -1.35 6.98
N GLY A 54 8.81 -0.59 6.03
CA GLY A 54 8.39 -0.64 4.63
C GLY A 54 8.49 -2.04 4.01
N LYS A 55 9.53 -2.80 4.37
CA LYS A 55 9.72 -4.19 3.95
C LYS A 55 8.70 -5.14 4.57
N LEU A 56 8.40 -4.97 5.87
CA LEU A 56 7.31 -5.70 6.54
C LEU A 56 5.98 -5.47 5.81
N ILE A 57 5.66 -4.20 5.51
CA ILE A 57 4.46 -3.79 4.75
C ILE A 57 4.37 -4.49 3.40
N LEU A 58 5.46 -4.50 2.65
CA LEU A 58 5.51 -5.17 1.36
C LEU A 58 5.16 -6.65 1.47
N TYR A 59 5.80 -7.38 2.39
CA TYR A 59 5.62 -8.82 2.50
C TYR A 59 4.26 -9.21 3.09
N TYR A 60 3.82 -8.58 4.18
CA TYR A 60 2.54 -8.96 4.77
C TYR A 60 1.39 -8.67 3.80
N HIS A 61 1.45 -7.60 2.98
CA HIS A 61 0.41 -7.33 1.99
C HIS A 61 0.38 -8.36 0.86
N VAL A 62 1.52 -8.96 0.49
CA VAL A 62 1.53 -10.07 -0.47
C VAL A 62 0.81 -11.28 0.13
N LEU A 63 1.06 -11.60 1.40
CA LEU A 63 0.37 -12.69 2.10
C LEU A 63 -1.13 -12.40 2.28
N GLU A 64 -1.52 -11.20 2.70
CA GLU A 64 -2.94 -10.81 2.85
C GLU A 64 -3.72 -10.97 1.55
N LYS A 65 -3.13 -10.57 0.42
CA LYS A 65 -3.76 -10.78 -0.90
C LYS A 65 -4.00 -12.27 -1.15
N GLY A 66 -3.01 -13.11 -0.86
CA GLY A 66 -3.16 -14.57 -0.96
C GLY A 66 -4.23 -15.12 -0.01
N LEU A 67 -4.27 -14.62 1.23
CA LEU A 67 -5.26 -15.01 2.24
C LEU A 67 -6.70 -14.65 1.85
N SER A 68 -6.89 -13.61 1.03
CA SER A 68 -8.21 -13.13 0.60
C SER A 68 -8.89 -13.95 -0.50
N PHE A 69 -8.23 -14.97 -1.07
CA PHE A 69 -8.84 -15.87 -2.05
C PHE A 69 -9.57 -17.04 -1.37
N GLU A 70 -10.74 -17.43 -1.87
CA GLU A 70 -11.48 -18.62 -1.42
C GLU A 70 -10.70 -19.91 -1.74
N LYS A 71 -10.25 -20.05 -3.00
CA LYS A 71 -9.46 -21.19 -3.46
C LYS A 71 -7.97 -20.88 -3.47
N ARG A 72 -7.31 -21.15 -2.35
CA ARG A 72 -5.87 -20.93 -2.17
C ARG A 72 -5.07 -22.12 -2.68
N LYS A 73 -3.93 -21.84 -3.32
CA LYS A 73 -2.92 -22.86 -3.61
C LYS A 73 -2.29 -23.31 -2.29
N LYS A 74 -2.07 -24.62 -2.13
CA LYS A 74 -1.33 -25.14 -0.97
C LYS A 74 0.05 -24.48 -0.91
N ASN A 75 0.47 -24.04 0.28
CA ASN A 75 1.76 -23.38 0.52
C ASN A 75 1.99 -22.09 -0.30
N PHE A 76 0.94 -21.32 -0.58
CA PHE A 76 1.10 -20.06 -1.32
C PHE A 76 2.02 -19.09 -0.56
N GLY A 77 2.95 -18.44 -1.26
CA GLY A 77 3.78 -17.42 -0.64
C GLY A 77 4.77 -17.94 0.40
N SER A 78 5.14 -19.23 0.39
CA SER A 78 6.14 -19.80 1.31
C SER A 78 7.44 -18.98 1.40
N ALA A 79 8.01 -18.59 0.26
CA ALA A 79 9.21 -17.75 0.23
C ALA A 79 8.98 -16.36 0.88
N VAL A 80 7.77 -15.82 0.77
CA VAL A 80 7.40 -14.53 1.37
C VAL A 80 7.24 -14.66 2.88
N VAL A 81 6.76 -15.82 3.36
CA VAL A 81 6.69 -16.12 4.79
C VAL A 81 8.09 -16.16 5.41
N ASP A 82 9.04 -16.83 4.75
CA ASP A 82 10.44 -16.89 5.20
C ASP A 82 11.05 -15.48 5.31
N ASP A 83 10.87 -14.68 4.25
CA ASP A 83 11.34 -13.30 4.19
C ASP A 83 10.69 -12.41 5.27
N LEU A 84 9.39 -12.60 5.53
CA LEU A 84 8.66 -11.85 6.53
C LEU A 84 9.12 -12.22 7.94
N ILE A 85 9.23 -13.50 8.27
CA ILE A 85 9.72 -13.97 9.57
C ILE A 85 11.12 -13.44 9.83
N LYS A 86 12.03 -13.56 8.85
CA LYS A 86 13.39 -13.01 8.95
C LYS A 86 13.37 -11.51 9.23
N SER A 87 12.51 -10.77 8.53
CA SER A 87 12.41 -9.31 8.70
C SER A 87 11.79 -8.92 10.06
N ILE A 88 10.84 -9.70 10.59
CA ILE A 88 10.27 -9.51 11.94
C ILE A 88 11.35 -9.78 12.99
N SER A 89 12.09 -10.89 12.87
CA SER A 89 13.19 -11.21 13.78
C SER A 89 14.24 -10.10 13.77
N GLU A 90 14.69 -9.66 12.60
CA GLU A 90 15.63 -8.55 12.44
C GLU A 90 15.10 -7.25 13.07
N TYR A 91 13.80 -6.99 12.97
CA TYR A 91 13.18 -5.80 13.58
C TYR A 91 13.26 -5.84 15.10
N ILE A 92 12.98 -7.00 15.71
CA ILE A 92 13.05 -7.15 17.16
C ILE A 92 14.49 -7.15 17.64
N ASP A 93 15.39 -7.82 16.92
CA ASP A 93 16.81 -7.95 17.30
C ASP A 93 17.55 -6.61 17.22
N ASN A 94 17.11 -5.70 16.33
CA ASN A 94 17.58 -4.31 16.29
C ASN A 94 16.98 -3.42 17.39
N GLY A 95 16.07 -3.94 18.24
CA GLY A 95 15.47 -3.19 19.34
C GLY A 95 14.53 -2.07 18.90
N TYR A 96 13.92 -2.18 17.71
CA TYR A 96 12.99 -1.19 17.20
C TYR A 96 11.63 -1.24 17.91
N ASN A 97 10.80 -0.20 17.69
CA ASN A 97 9.55 -0.05 18.41
C ASN A 97 8.51 -1.08 17.94
N VAL A 98 8.19 -2.05 18.80
CA VAL A 98 7.22 -3.12 18.54
C VAL A 98 5.75 -2.68 18.66
N ASP A 99 5.49 -1.47 19.17
CA ASP A 99 4.13 -0.92 19.25
C ASP A 99 3.62 -0.34 17.92
N LYS A 100 4.47 -0.31 16.89
CA LYS A 100 4.10 0.18 15.56
C LYS A 100 3.03 -0.73 14.94
N LEU A 101 1.94 -0.11 14.48
CA LEU A 101 0.82 -0.81 13.83
C LEU A 101 1.27 -1.75 12.71
N GLN A 102 2.23 -1.32 11.88
CA GLN A 102 2.74 -2.09 10.75
C GLN A 102 3.48 -3.36 11.19
N PHE A 103 4.21 -3.28 12.30
CA PHE A 103 4.89 -4.42 12.89
C PHE A 103 3.88 -5.43 13.46
N LYS A 104 2.92 -4.95 14.26
CA LYS A 104 1.85 -5.79 14.82
C LYS A 104 1.00 -6.44 13.72
N THR A 105 0.71 -5.70 12.64
CA THR A 105 0.01 -6.23 11.46
C THR A 105 0.80 -7.36 10.81
N ALA A 106 2.12 -7.20 10.63
CA ALA A 106 2.99 -8.26 10.13
C ALA A 106 2.91 -9.54 10.97
N CYS A 107 2.99 -9.43 12.31
CA CYS A 107 2.87 -10.56 13.23
C CYS A 107 1.49 -11.24 13.11
N SER A 108 0.42 -10.44 13.07
CA SER A 108 -0.96 -10.93 12.98
C SER A 108 -1.26 -11.62 11.65
N VAL A 109 -0.68 -11.15 10.55
CA VAL A 109 -0.78 -11.81 9.23
C VAL A 109 -0.08 -13.17 9.24
N ILE A 110 1.10 -13.28 9.88
CA ILE A 110 1.80 -14.56 10.03
C ILE A 110 0.98 -15.56 10.86
N GLU A 111 0.41 -15.10 11.98
CA GLU A 111 -0.48 -15.92 12.81
C GLU A 111 -1.66 -16.48 12.00
N LYS A 112 -2.37 -15.59 11.29
CA LYS A 112 -3.50 -15.98 10.42
C LYS A 112 -3.07 -16.92 9.30
N TYR A 113 -1.89 -16.70 8.72
CA TYR A 113 -1.36 -17.57 7.67
C TYR A 113 -1.07 -18.99 8.19
N PHE A 114 -0.48 -19.13 9.38
CA PHE A 114 -0.19 -20.43 9.98
C PHE A 114 -1.43 -21.14 10.52
N ALA A 115 -2.46 -20.41 10.95
CA ALA A 115 -3.75 -21.03 11.28
C ALA A 115 -4.38 -21.76 10.09
N ILE A 116 -4.10 -21.33 8.85
CA ILE A 116 -4.59 -21.94 7.61
C ILE A 116 -3.61 -22.99 7.04
N ASN A 117 -2.32 -22.85 7.32
CA ASN A 117 -1.25 -23.75 6.83
C ASN A 117 -0.43 -24.29 8.03
N PRO A 118 -1.00 -25.11 8.92
CA PRO A 118 -0.34 -25.57 10.13
C PRO A 118 0.92 -26.40 9.84
N GLU A 119 0.97 -27.12 8.72
CA GLU A 119 2.15 -27.88 8.29
C GLU A 119 3.36 -26.98 8.01
N MET A 120 3.13 -25.75 7.57
CA MET A 120 4.20 -24.78 7.33
C MET A 120 4.74 -24.23 8.65
N CYS A 121 3.89 -24.09 9.66
CA CYS A 121 4.30 -23.61 10.99
C CYS A 121 5.32 -24.54 11.64
N GLN A 122 5.20 -25.85 11.40
CA GLN A 122 6.09 -26.88 11.96
C GLN A 122 7.55 -26.76 11.46
N ASN A 123 7.78 -26.03 10.36
CA ASN A 123 9.13 -25.81 9.82
C ASN A 123 9.92 -24.76 10.61
N TYR A 124 9.29 -24.04 11.55
CA TYR A 124 9.91 -22.97 12.32
C TYR A 124 10.00 -23.33 13.80
N SER A 125 11.05 -22.83 14.47
CA SER A 125 11.24 -23.02 15.91
C SER A 125 10.10 -22.40 16.71
N GLU A 126 9.56 -23.15 17.67
CA GLU A 126 8.50 -22.68 18.59
C GLU A 126 8.84 -21.37 19.29
N ASN A 127 10.12 -21.15 19.63
CA ASN A 127 10.58 -19.90 20.23
C ASN A 127 10.35 -18.69 19.30
N ILE A 128 10.67 -18.82 18.01
CA ILE A 128 10.52 -17.75 17.03
C ILE A 128 9.03 -17.45 16.85
N ILE A 129 8.22 -18.52 16.69
CA ILE A 129 6.78 -18.38 16.52
C ILE A 129 6.12 -17.74 17.76
N GLY A 130 6.49 -18.20 18.95
CA GLY A 130 5.99 -17.62 20.20
C GLY A 130 6.34 -16.14 20.35
N LYS A 131 7.56 -15.74 19.98
CA LYS A 131 8.02 -14.34 19.97
C LYS A 131 7.25 -13.49 18.96
N ILE A 132 6.86 -14.03 17.80
CA ILE A 132 6.05 -13.31 16.81
C ILE A 132 4.61 -13.17 17.31
N PHE A 133 4.01 -14.28 17.77
CA PHE A 133 2.62 -14.32 18.19
C PHE A 133 2.35 -13.50 19.45
N SER A 134 3.33 -13.29 20.33
CA SER A 134 3.19 -12.39 21.48
C SER A 134 2.93 -10.93 21.10
N HIS A 135 3.17 -10.56 19.84
CA HIS A 135 2.92 -9.22 19.30
C HIS A 135 1.77 -9.17 18.28
N ALA A 136 1.09 -10.30 18.04
CA ALA A 136 -0.07 -10.35 17.17
C ALA A 136 -1.31 -9.77 17.87
N GLU A 137 -2.18 -9.14 17.10
CA GLU A 137 -3.48 -8.64 17.54
C GLU A 137 -4.56 -9.24 16.63
N SER A 138 -5.57 -9.86 17.23
CA SER A 138 -6.59 -10.63 16.50
C SER A 138 -7.36 -9.80 15.46
N GLU A 139 -7.56 -8.51 15.75
CA GLU A 139 -8.26 -7.56 14.87
C GLU A 139 -7.44 -7.14 13.63
N LEU A 140 -6.12 -7.37 13.62
CA LEU A 140 -5.23 -6.91 12.55
C LEU A 140 -4.93 -7.99 11.51
N GLY A 141 -4.88 -7.58 10.25
CA GLY A 141 -4.47 -8.41 9.13
C GLY A 141 -5.52 -9.43 8.63
N GLY A 142 -5.18 -10.10 7.54
CA GLY A 142 -6.02 -11.13 6.91
C GLY A 142 -7.02 -10.57 5.89
N GLY A 143 -8.08 -11.33 5.62
CA GLY A 143 -9.17 -10.95 4.71
C GLY A 143 -10.44 -10.57 5.47
N LYS A 144 -11.20 -9.61 4.94
CA LYS A 144 -12.54 -9.26 5.44
C LYS A 144 -13.58 -9.76 4.44
N VAL A 145 -14.51 -10.59 4.91
CA VAL A 145 -15.71 -10.95 4.15
C VAL A 145 -16.71 -9.80 4.29
N ILE A 146 -17.32 -9.40 3.18
CA ILE A 146 -18.29 -8.30 3.15
C ILE A 146 -19.55 -8.85 2.50
N TYR A 147 -20.67 -8.69 3.17
CA TYR A 147 -21.96 -9.14 2.68
C TYR A 147 -22.69 -8.01 1.96
N LYS A 148 -23.53 -8.37 0.97
CA LYS A 148 -24.32 -7.41 0.21
C LYS A 148 -25.25 -6.62 1.12
N GLU A 149 -25.83 -7.29 2.11
CA GLU A 149 -26.76 -6.72 3.09
C GLU A 149 -26.10 -5.61 3.91
N GLU A 150 -24.81 -5.76 4.25
CA GLU A 150 -24.04 -4.74 4.98
C GLU A 150 -23.85 -3.47 4.14
N ILE A 151 -23.60 -3.63 2.84
CA ILE A 151 -23.50 -2.51 1.89
C ILE A 151 -24.88 -1.86 1.71
N LEU A 152 -25.95 -2.65 1.59
CA LEU A 152 -27.30 -2.10 1.45
C LEU A 152 -27.76 -1.35 2.71
N ALA A 153 -27.37 -1.81 3.90
CA ALA A 153 -27.66 -1.12 5.16
C ALA A 153 -26.94 0.24 5.26
N SER A 154 -25.74 0.38 4.67
CA SER A 154 -25.02 1.66 4.62
C SER A 154 -25.64 2.68 3.65
N LEU A 155 -26.57 2.27 2.79
CA LEU A 155 -27.30 3.15 1.87
C LEU A 155 -28.39 4.00 2.56
N ASN A 156 -28.67 3.76 3.85
CA ASN A 156 -29.61 4.57 4.63
C ASN A 156 -29.02 5.96 4.95
N PHE A 157 -28.83 6.79 3.92
CA PHE A 157 -28.48 8.23 3.89
C PHE A 157 -27.42 8.79 4.86
N ASP A 158 -26.70 7.97 5.61
CA ASP A 158 -25.46 8.38 6.26
C ASP A 158 -24.32 8.35 5.24
N TYR A 159 -24.00 9.54 4.71
CA TYR A 159 -22.90 9.74 3.78
C TYR A 159 -21.57 9.15 4.29
N SER A 160 -21.30 9.26 5.60
CA SER A 160 -20.05 8.75 6.18
C SER A 160 -20.00 7.23 6.09
N SER A 161 -21.06 6.55 6.56
CA SER A 161 -21.17 5.09 6.46
C SER A 161 -21.14 4.60 5.01
N PHE A 162 -21.76 5.34 4.08
CA PHE A 162 -21.71 5.00 2.66
C PHE A 162 -20.28 5.03 2.11
N PHE A 163 -19.53 6.12 2.30
CA PHE A 163 -18.16 6.23 1.79
C PHE A 163 -17.21 5.22 2.45
N ASN A 164 -17.39 4.95 3.75
CA ASN A 164 -16.61 3.96 4.49
C ASN A 164 -17.00 2.51 4.18
N SER A 165 -18.14 2.27 3.52
CA SER A 165 -18.54 0.95 3.05
C SER A 165 -17.87 0.54 1.74
N ARG A 166 -17.10 1.43 1.10
CA ARG A 166 -16.39 1.12 -0.15
C ARG A 166 -15.13 0.32 0.14
N TYR A 167 -15.10 -0.91 -0.35
CA TYR A 167 -13.92 -1.77 -0.32
C TYR A 167 -13.55 -2.23 -1.73
N SER A 168 -12.25 -2.44 -1.98
CA SER A 168 -11.79 -3.11 -3.19
C SER A 168 -12.00 -4.62 -3.03
N VAL A 169 -13.12 -5.14 -3.54
CA VAL A 169 -13.46 -6.56 -3.52
C VAL A 169 -12.66 -7.30 -4.60
N ARG A 170 -12.00 -8.41 -4.25
CA ARG A 170 -11.13 -9.18 -5.16
C ARG A 170 -11.80 -10.40 -5.78
N GLU A 171 -12.75 -10.99 -5.07
CA GLU A 171 -13.50 -12.16 -5.49
C GLU A 171 -15.00 -11.86 -5.30
N PHE A 172 -15.78 -12.10 -6.36
CA PHE A 172 -17.22 -11.90 -6.36
C PHE A 172 -17.90 -13.27 -6.43
N SER A 173 -19.09 -13.37 -5.83
CA SER A 173 -19.92 -14.56 -5.99
C SER A 173 -20.31 -14.75 -7.46
N GLY A 174 -20.57 -15.99 -7.87
CA GLY A 174 -21.09 -16.31 -9.20
C GLY A 174 -22.57 -15.96 -9.40
N GLU A 175 -23.19 -15.30 -8.43
CA GLU A 175 -24.61 -14.95 -8.47
C GLU A 175 -24.85 -13.85 -9.50
N LYS A 176 -25.92 -14.01 -10.30
CA LYS A 176 -26.31 -12.99 -11.26
C LYS A 176 -26.88 -11.78 -10.54
N VAL A 177 -26.37 -10.60 -10.85
CA VAL A 177 -26.94 -9.34 -10.40
C VAL A 177 -27.99 -8.89 -11.42
N GLU A 178 -29.23 -8.72 -10.98
CA GLU A 178 -30.26 -8.05 -11.80
C GLU A 178 -29.94 -6.55 -11.86
N ILE A 179 -29.39 -6.11 -12.99
CA ILE A 179 -29.03 -4.71 -13.23
C ILE A 179 -30.01 -4.12 -14.25
N THR A 180 -30.71 -3.06 -13.88
CA THR A 180 -31.36 -2.18 -14.87
C THR A 180 -30.32 -1.17 -15.35
N ILE A 181 -29.80 -1.37 -16.57
CA ILE A 181 -28.70 -0.59 -17.18
C ILE A 181 -28.93 0.93 -17.13
N SER A 182 -30.18 1.38 -17.19
CA SER A 182 -30.56 2.80 -17.21
C SER A 182 -30.11 3.63 -16.01
N ARG A 183 -29.89 3.03 -14.83
CA ARG A 183 -29.46 3.77 -13.61
C ARG A 183 -27.94 4.02 -13.52
N LEU A 184 -27.12 3.21 -14.20
CA LEU A 184 -25.67 3.34 -14.15
C LEU A 184 -25.14 4.39 -15.12
N GLU A 185 -25.83 4.62 -16.23
CA GLU A 185 -25.42 5.60 -17.25
C GLU A 185 -25.78 7.04 -16.84
N SER A 186 -26.93 7.24 -16.17
CA SER A 186 -27.38 8.56 -15.72
C SER A 186 -26.50 9.17 -14.63
N THR A 187 -25.75 8.36 -13.87
CA THR A 187 -24.85 8.86 -12.82
C THR A 187 -23.48 9.25 -13.37
N LYS A 188 -23.00 8.59 -14.45
CA LYS A 188 -21.75 8.97 -15.13
C LYS A 188 -21.84 10.33 -15.81
N SER A 189 -22.99 10.66 -16.40
CA SER A 189 -23.21 11.92 -17.15
C SER A 189 -23.21 13.18 -16.30
N CYS A 190 -23.35 13.08 -14.98
CA CYS A 190 -23.36 14.22 -14.07
C CYS A 190 -21.97 14.62 -13.57
N SER A 191 -20.90 13.97 -14.04
CA SER A 191 -19.53 14.30 -13.65
C SER A 191 -19.11 15.60 -14.34
N PRO A 192 -18.72 16.66 -13.59
CA PRO A 192 -18.25 17.89 -14.21
C PRO A 192 -16.99 17.61 -15.03
N SER A 193 -17.06 17.89 -16.32
CA SER A 193 -15.90 17.87 -17.21
C SER A 193 -15.42 19.30 -17.39
N SER A 194 -14.14 19.53 -17.16
CA SER A 194 -13.49 20.79 -17.49
C SER A 194 -13.54 20.96 -19.02
N SER A 195 -14.40 21.87 -19.46
CA SER A 195 -14.47 22.39 -20.83
C SER A 195 -13.37 23.42 -21.06
#